data_AF-A0A948XLM0-F1
#
_entry.id   AF-A0A948XLM0-F1
#
_cell.length_a   1.000
_cell.length_b   1.000
_cell.length_c   1.000
_cell.angle_alpha   90.00
_cell.angle_beta   90.00
_cell.angle_gamma   90.00
#
_symmetry.space_group_name_H-M   'P 1'
#
loop_
_entity.id
_entity.type
_entity.pdbx_description
1 polymer ?
#
loop_
_entity_poly.entity_id
_entity_poly.type
_entity_poly.pdbx_seq_one_letter_code
_entity_poly.pdbx_strand_id
1 'polypeptide(L)'
;MQANAIKTDKYFEPIEISKHLENVEYILMAAPAPTHFKDTPIHFTIFLNTSEELPQDVQAAILDKFLDENKIKKPAELMSKLMPVGFSQSLQDTPMPLLLVKPEDQRSIPYAVMHVMDFLADSDNYNEAKIESLTGWSYSYN
;
A
#
# COMPACT_ATOMS: atom_id res chain seq x y z
N MET A 1 -14.37 6.13 -18.53
CA MET A 1 -13.14 6.95 -18.39
C MET A 1 -11.96 6.03 -18.62
N GLN A 2 -10.88 6.51 -19.25
CA GLN A 2 -9.66 5.73 -19.44
C GLN A 2 -8.72 6.02 -18.27
N ALA A 3 -8.29 5.00 -17.53
CA ALA A 3 -7.39 5.15 -16.40
C ALA A 3 -5.95 5.40 -16.91
N ASN A 4 -5.29 6.41 -16.36
CA ASN A 4 -3.92 6.80 -16.71
C ASN A 4 -3.04 6.76 -15.44
N ALA A 5 -1.73 6.59 -15.62
CA ALA A 5 -0.77 6.64 -14.53
C ALA A 5 -0.85 7.97 -13.76
N ILE A 6 -0.80 7.89 -12.43
CA ILE A 6 -0.89 9.05 -11.53
C ILE A 6 0.46 9.77 -11.49
N LYS A 7 0.44 11.08 -11.66
CA LYS A 7 1.61 11.97 -11.48
C LYS A 7 1.20 13.13 -10.58
N THR A 8 1.87 13.28 -9.44
CA THR A 8 1.61 14.38 -8.51
C THR A 8 2.87 14.69 -7.71
N ASP A 9 3.13 15.97 -7.52
CA ASP A 9 4.22 16.50 -6.68
C ASP A 9 3.64 17.14 -5.40
N LYS A 10 2.34 16.93 -5.13
CA LYS A 10 1.64 17.48 -3.98
C LYS A 10 1.30 16.39 -2.98
N TYR A 11 1.66 16.65 -1.73
CA TYR A 11 1.46 15.74 -0.62
C TYR A 11 0.60 16.39 0.45
N PHE A 12 -0.04 15.56 1.27
CA PHE A 12 -0.74 16.01 2.45
C PHE A 12 0.26 16.54 3.48
N GLU A 13 -0.12 17.60 4.17
CA GLU A 13 0.59 18.13 5.34
C GLU A 13 0.30 17.28 6.59
N PRO A 14 1.14 17.34 7.65
CA PRO A 14 0.97 16.50 8.83
C PRO A 14 -0.43 16.52 9.45
N ILE A 15 -1.07 17.69 9.53
CA ILE A 15 -2.43 17.82 10.08
C ILE A 15 -3.49 17.16 9.18
N GLU A 16 -3.29 17.20 7.87
CA GLU A 16 -4.18 16.56 6.89
C GLU A 16 -4.01 15.04 6.96
N ILE A 17 -2.78 14.54 7.11
CA ILE A 17 -2.49 13.12 7.32
C ILE A 17 -3.19 12.63 8.59
N SER A 18 -3.01 13.30 9.72
CA SER A 18 -3.64 12.89 10.98
C SER A 18 -5.17 12.86 10.88
N LYS A 19 -5.77 13.87 10.26
CA LYS A 19 -7.23 13.93 10.07
C LYS A 19 -7.73 12.84 9.12
N HIS A 20 -6.99 12.57 8.04
CA HIS A 20 -7.33 11.53 7.07
C HIS A 20 -7.32 10.14 7.71
N LEU A 21 -6.36 9.87 8.60
CA LEU A 21 -6.18 8.57 9.23
C LEU A 21 -7.06 8.32 10.46
N GLU A 22 -7.85 9.29 10.93
CA GLU A 22 -8.58 9.20 12.20
C GLU A 22 -9.50 7.97 12.30
N ASN A 23 -10.13 7.56 11.21
CA ASN A 23 -11.04 6.41 11.17
C ASN A 23 -10.57 5.31 10.21
N VAL A 24 -9.32 5.36 9.76
CA VAL A 24 -8.78 4.36 8.82
C VAL A 24 -8.20 3.19 9.63
N GLU A 25 -8.63 1.96 9.35
CA GLU A 25 -8.03 0.76 9.95
C GLU A 25 -6.79 0.34 9.16
N TYR A 26 -6.96 0.21 7.85
CA TYR A 26 -5.90 -0.21 6.95
C TYR A 26 -6.16 0.30 5.53
N ILE A 27 -5.09 0.24 4.74
CA ILE A 27 -5.09 0.56 3.32
C ILE A 27 -4.49 -0.62 2.58
N LEU A 28 -5.14 -1.07 1.51
CA LEU A 28 -4.60 -2.08 0.61
C LEU A 28 -4.26 -1.42 -0.73
N MET A 29 -3.02 -1.57 -1.18
CA MET A 29 -2.56 -1.09 -2.47
C MET A 29 -2.11 -2.28 -3.33
N ALA A 30 -2.41 -2.20 -4.62
CA ALA A 30 -1.92 -3.10 -5.65
C ALA A 30 -1.31 -2.28 -6.79
N ALA A 31 -0.08 -2.61 -7.17
CA ALA A 31 0.66 -1.98 -8.25
C ALA A 31 1.27 -3.05 -9.16
N PRO A 32 1.60 -2.73 -10.42
CA PRO A 32 2.37 -3.64 -11.27
C PRO A 32 3.74 -3.92 -10.65
N ALA A 33 4.11 -5.20 -10.57
CA ALA A 33 5.49 -5.56 -10.25
C ALA A 33 6.42 -5.28 -11.45
N PRO A 34 7.74 -5.14 -11.23
CA PRO A 34 8.71 -5.09 -12.32
C PRO A 34 8.57 -6.27 -13.30
N THR A 35 8.70 -6.01 -14.60
CA THR A 35 8.37 -6.96 -15.69
C THR A 35 9.18 -8.27 -15.69
N HIS A 36 10.23 -8.39 -14.88
CA HIS A 36 10.99 -9.62 -14.74
C HIS A 36 10.33 -10.63 -13.78
N PHE A 37 9.41 -10.18 -12.91
CA PHE A 37 8.62 -11.05 -12.04
C PHE A 37 7.41 -11.61 -12.80
N LYS A 38 7.56 -12.82 -13.35
CA LYS A 38 6.50 -13.48 -14.12
C LYS A 38 5.50 -14.22 -13.25
N ASP A 39 5.98 -14.84 -12.18
CA ASP A 39 5.16 -15.67 -11.29
C ASP A 39 4.43 -14.85 -10.21
N THR A 40 4.92 -13.63 -9.94
CA THR A 40 4.35 -12.67 -8.99
C THR A 40 4.29 -11.27 -9.62
N PRO A 41 3.42 -11.08 -10.61
CA PRO A 41 3.39 -9.87 -11.43
C PRO A 41 2.73 -8.66 -10.73
N ILE A 42 2.28 -8.82 -9.49
CA ILE A 42 1.62 -7.76 -8.72
C ILE A 42 2.42 -7.50 -7.44
N HIS A 43 2.65 -6.23 -7.17
CA HIS A 43 3.21 -5.73 -5.92
C HIS A 43 2.06 -5.28 -5.03
N PHE A 44 1.93 -5.92 -3.86
CA PHE A 44 0.91 -5.60 -2.86
C PHE A 44 1.56 -4.92 -1.67
N THR A 45 0.87 -3.90 -1.16
CA THR A 45 1.25 -3.24 0.09
C THR A 45 0.02 -3.09 0.98
N ILE A 46 0.11 -3.61 2.19
CA ILE A 46 -0.88 -3.43 3.26
C ILE A 46 -0.30 -2.41 4.23
N PHE A 47 -1.00 -1.29 4.42
CA PHE A 47 -0.66 -0.27 5.39
C PHE A 47 -1.63 -0.39 6.57
N LEU A 48 -1.19 -0.96 7.68
CA LEU A 48 -1.99 -1.02 8.90
C LEU A 48 -1.81 0.29 9.67
N ASN A 49 -2.91 0.95 10.05
CA ASN A 49 -2.87 2.22 10.76
C ASN A 49 -2.54 2.03 12.25
N THR A 50 -1.34 1.50 12.50
CA THR A 50 -0.75 1.32 13.83
C THR A 50 0.74 1.62 13.75
N SER A 51 1.28 2.15 14.85
CA SER A 51 2.72 2.34 15.04
C SER A 51 3.30 1.33 16.04
N GLU A 52 2.52 0.31 16.41
CA GLU A 52 2.93 -0.75 17.31
C GLU A 52 3.70 -1.84 16.55
N GLU A 53 4.77 -2.36 17.17
CA GLU A 53 5.44 -3.55 16.66
C GLU A 53 4.55 -4.78 16.91
N LEU A 54 4.13 -5.42 15.82
CA LEU A 54 3.31 -6.62 15.89
C LEU A 54 4.17 -7.88 16.09
N PRO A 55 3.79 -8.82 16.97
CA PRO A 55 4.42 -10.14 17.04
C PRO A 55 4.33 -10.91 15.72
N GLN A 56 5.31 -11.77 15.43
CA GLN A 56 5.41 -12.46 14.14
C GLN A 56 4.21 -13.36 13.82
N ASP A 57 3.65 -14.02 14.82
CA ASP A 57 2.42 -14.83 14.70
C ASP A 57 1.19 -13.99 14.36
N VAL A 58 1.08 -12.80 14.97
CA VAL A 58 0.02 -11.82 14.65
C VAL A 58 0.19 -11.30 13.22
N GLN A 59 1.41 -10.96 12.81
CA GLN A 59 1.69 -10.53 11.44
C GLN A 59 1.29 -11.62 10.42
N ALA A 60 1.63 -12.88 10.69
CA ALA A 60 1.26 -14.01 9.83
C ALA A 60 -0.27 -14.18 9.74
N ALA A 61 -0.97 -14.12 10.87
CA ALA A 61 -2.43 -14.25 10.90
C ALA A 61 -3.13 -13.12 10.13
N ILE A 62 -2.62 -11.89 10.24
CA ILE A 62 -3.11 -10.75 9.46
C ILE A 62 -2.88 -10.98 7.97
N LEU A 63 -1.65 -11.34 7.57
CA LEU A 63 -1.33 -11.61 6.18
C LEU A 63 -2.23 -12.70 5.59
N ASP A 64 -2.37 -13.84 6.28
CA ASP A 64 -3.22 -14.96 5.83
C ASP A 64 -4.67 -14.54 5.60
N LYS A 65 -5.22 -13.71 6.51
CA LYS A 65 -6.56 -13.13 6.35
C LYS A 65 -6.65 -12.30 5.06
N PHE A 66 -5.71 -11.38 4.84
CA PHE A 66 -5.71 -10.54 3.63
C PHE A 66 -5.58 -11.35 2.35
N LEU A 67 -4.73 -12.39 2.35
CA LEU A 67 -4.55 -13.26 1.20
C LEU A 67 -5.84 -14.00 0.84
N ASP A 68 -6.55 -14.56 1.82
CA ASP A 68 -7.81 -15.27 1.57
C ASP A 68 -8.93 -14.32 1.13
N GLU A 69 -9.12 -13.19 1.82
CA GLU A 69 -10.21 -12.26 1.54
C GLU A 69 -10.10 -11.64 0.15
N ASN A 70 -8.87 -11.31 -0.28
CA ASN A 70 -8.61 -10.66 -1.56
C ASN A 70 -8.27 -11.67 -2.69
N LYS A 71 -8.29 -12.97 -2.39
CA LYS A 71 -7.89 -14.05 -3.33
C LYS A 71 -6.51 -13.81 -3.93
N ILE A 72 -5.56 -13.46 -3.06
CA ILE A 72 -4.16 -13.28 -3.41
C ILE A 72 -3.45 -14.63 -3.23
N LYS A 73 -2.69 -15.04 -4.24
CA LYS A 73 -1.92 -16.29 -4.21
C LYS A 73 -0.72 -16.15 -3.26
N LYS A 74 0.03 -17.24 -3.10
CA LYS A 74 1.16 -17.29 -2.16
C LYS A 74 2.13 -16.11 -2.36
N PRO A 75 2.46 -15.35 -1.31
CA PRO A 75 3.36 -14.21 -1.41
C PRO A 75 4.83 -14.64 -1.54
N ALA A 76 5.63 -13.76 -2.12
CA ALA A 76 7.09 -13.82 -2.21
C ALA A 76 7.70 -12.47 -1.78
N GLU A 77 8.98 -12.47 -1.39
CA GLU A 77 9.72 -11.26 -1.01
C GLU A 77 9.02 -10.42 0.08
N LEU A 78 8.38 -11.07 1.05
CA LEU A 78 7.64 -10.39 2.12
C LEU A 78 8.56 -9.56 3.01
N MET A 79 8.23 -8.29 3.12
CA MET A 79 8.72 -7.36 4.13
C MET A 79 7.56 -6.98 5.06
N SER A 80 7.80 -6.94 6.37
CA SER A 80 6.81 -6.51 7.35
C SER A 80 7.47 -5.72 8.49
N LYS A 81 7.26 -4.40 8.54
CA LYS A 81 7.87 -3.51 9.54
C LYS A 81 7.19 -2.14 9.61
N LEU A 82 7.49 -1.39 10.67
CA LEU A 82 7.13 0.03 10.78
C LEU A 82 7.87 0.86 9.72
N MET A 83 7.12 1.63 8.93
CA MET A 83 7.66 2.43 7.85
C MET A 83 6.98 3.80 7.75
N PRO A 84 7.70 4.83 7.27
CA PRO A 84 7.10 6.12 6.94
C PRO A 84 6.25 6.02 5.67
N VAL A 85 5.01 6.51 5.77
CA VAL A 85 4.01 6.51 4.71
C VAL A 85 3.52 7.94 4.48
N GLY A 86 3.76 8.44 3.28
CA GLY A 86 3.23 9.72 2.80
C GLY A 86 1.89 9.53 2.08
N PHE A 87 1.17 10.63 1.88
CA PHE A 87 -0.11 10.62 1.17
C PHE A 87 -0.09 11.68 0.09
N SER A 88 -0.26 11.25 -1.16
CA SER A 88 -0.23 12.16 -2.29
C SER A 88 -1.62 12.61 -2.71
N GLN A 89 -1.74 13.89 -3.06
CA GLN A 89 -2.96 14.45 -3.61
C GLN A 89 -3.13 13.93 -5.04
N SER A 90 -4.27 13.32 -5.34
CA SER A 90 -4.58 12.85 -6.68
C SER A 90 -5.93 13.41 -7.14
N LEU A 91 -6.28 13.18 -8.40
CA LEU A 91 -7.62 13.49 -8.92
C LEU A 91 -8.69 12.52 -8.40
N GLN A 92 -8.30 11.46 -7.70
CA GLN A 92 -9.21 10.52 -7.07
C GLN A 92 -9.68 11.07 -5.71
N ASP A 93 -10.85 10.62 -5.27
CA ASP A 93 -11.49 11.08 -4.03
C ASP A 93 -10.67 10.76 -2.77
N THR A 94 -9.82 9.72 -2.83
CA THR A 94 -8.96 9.33 -1.71
C THR A 94 -7.49 9.57 -2.03
N PRO A 95 -6.67 9.96 -1.03
CA PRO A 95 -5.23 10.14 -1.22
C PRO A 95 -4.55 8.82 -1.54
N MET A 96 -3.55 8.82 -2.41
CA MET A 96 -2.77 7.61 -2.68
C MET A 96 -1.66 7.46 -1.62
N PRO A 97 -1.57 6.31 -0.92
CA PRO A 97 -0.48 6.05 0.02
C PRO A 97 0.85 5.89 -0.72
N LEU A 98 1.95 6.30 -0.09
CA LEU A 98 3.29 6.20 -0.64
C LEU A 98 4.27 5.69 0.41
N LEU A 99 4.85 4.52 0.17
CA LEU A 99 5.92 3.98 1.02
C LEU A 99 7.23 4.76 0.79
N LEU A 100 7.70 5.49 1.79
CA LEU A 100 8.90 6.32 1.69
C LEU A 100 10.16 5.50 2.04
N VAL A 101 10.72 4.81 1.05
CA VAL A 101 11.95 4.00 1.27
C VAL A 101 13.22 4.85 1.23
N LYS A 102 13.24 5.91 0.44
CA LYS A 102 14.43 6.73 0.22
C LYS A 102 14.61 7.78 1.33
N PRO A 103 15.80 7.92 1.92
CA PRO A 103 16.05 8.91 2.97
C PRO A 103 15.78 10.36 2.55
N GLU A 104 16.01 10.71 1.29
CA GLU A 104 15.72 12.03 0.72
C GLU A 104 14.22 12.34 0.69
N ASP A 105 13.39 11.34 0.39
CA ASP A 105 11.93 11.48 0.36
C ASP A 105 11.40 11.61 1.79
N GLN A 106 11.92 10.82 2.74
CA GLN A 106 11.56 10.92 4.16
C GLN A 106 11.88 12.28 4.79
N ARG A 107 12.85 13.03 4.24
CA ARG A 107 13.20 14.38 4.73
C ARG A 107 12.33 15.48 4.13
N SER A 108 11.71 15.24 2.99
CA SER A 108 11.05 16.27 2.19
C SER A 108 9.53 16.08 2.12
N ILE A 109 9.03 14.86 2.33
CA ILE A 109 7.61 14.51 2.26
C ILE A 109 7.08 14.25 3.67
N PRO A 110 6.04 14.98 4.12
CA PRO A 110 5.36 14.66 5.37
C PRO A 110 4.80 13.24 5.38
N TYR A 111 4.87 12.56 6.53
CA TYR A 111 4.45 11.16 6.66
C TYR A 111 3.85 10.84 8.03
N ALA A 112 3.12 9.73 8.09
CA ALA A 112 2.81 8.99 9.31
C ALA A 112 3.60 7.69 9.35
N VAL A 113 3.87 7.17 10.55
CA VAL A 113 4.47 5.84 10.71
C VAL A 113 3.34 4.82 10.80
N MET A 114 3.41 3.79 9.96
CA MET A 114 2.42 2.70 9.88
C MET A 114 3.15 1.35 9.85
N HIS A 115 2.50 0.28 10.30
CA HIS A 115 3.01 -1.07 10.10
C HIS A 115 2.69 -1.52 8.67
N VAL A 116 3.74 -1.70 7.86
CA VAL A 116 3.62 -1.99 6.44
C VAL A 116 4.02 -3.43 6.16
N MET A 117 3.14 -4.16 5.47
CA MET A 117 3.46 -5.45 4.86
C MET A 117 3.52 -5.27 3.35
N ASP A 118 4.66 -5.56 2.76
CA ASP A 118 4.97 -5.31 1.35
C ASP A 118 5.49 -6.60 0.72
N PHE A 119 4.90 -7.05 -0.39
CA PHE A 119 5.23 -8.33 -0.98
C PHE A 119 4.84 -8.43 -2.45
N LEU A 120 5.40 -9.43 -3.13
CA LEU A 120 5.04 -9.79 -4.50
C LEU A 120 4.07 -10.98 -4.48
N ALA A 121 3.03 -10.94 -5.30
CA ALA A 121 2.12 -12.07 -5.48
C ALA A 121 1.45 -12.04 -6.86
N ASP A 122 0.55 -13.00 -7.10
CA ASP A 122 -0.39 -12.99 -8.21
C ASP A 122 -1.81 -13.06 -7.67
N SER A 123 -2.77 -12.55 -8.43
CA SER A 123 -4.19 -12.65 -8.16
C SER A 123 -4.98 -12.52 -9.46
N ASP A 124 -6.12 -13.20 -9.52
CA ASP A 124 -7.04 -13.10 -10.66
C ASP A 124 -8.01 -11.92 -10.49
N ASN A 125 -8.07 -11.31 -9.29
CA ASN A 125 -8.94 -10.17 -8.95
C ASN A 125 -8.30 -8.79 -9.25
N TYR A 126 -7.04 -8.74 -9.66
CA TYR A 126 -6.26 -7.51 -9.83
C TYR A 126 -5.62 -7.45 -11.23
N ASN A 127 -6.41 -7.75 -12.27
CA ASN A 127 -5.92 -7.77 -13.65
C ASN A 127 -5.53 -6.38 -14.15
N GLU A 128 -6.14 -5.32 -13.63
CA GLU A 128 -5.80 -3.94 -13.94
C GLU A 128 -4.34 -3.63 -13.55
N ALA A 129 -3.88 -4.15 -12.41
CA ALA A 129 -2.49 -4.01 -12.00
C ALA A 129 -1.55 -4.85 -12.87
N LYS A 130 -1.90 -6.11 -13.10
CA LYS A 130 -1.06 -7.08 -13.84
C LYS A 130 -0.99 -6.83 -15.36
N ILE A 131 -2.10 -6.47 -15.98
CA ILE A 131 -2.28 -6.40 -17.44
C ILE A 131 -2.25 -4.96 -17.93
N GLU A 132 -2.96 -4.07 -17.25
CA GLU A 132 -3.08 -2.66 -17.65
C GLU A 132 -2.02 -1.76 -17.01
N SER A 133 -1.18 -2.31 -16.13
CA SER A 133 -0.13 -1.60 -15.39
C SER A 133 -0.67 -0.41 -14.58
N LEU A 134 -1.86 -0.57 -14.01
CA LEU A 134 -2.52 0.46 -13.19
C LEU A 134 -2.26 0.23 -11.70
N THR A 135 -2.08 1.31 -10.96
CA THR A 135 -2.02 1.27 -9.50
C THR A 135 -3.39 1.58 -8.93
N GLY A 136 -3.85 0.76 -7.99
CA GLY A 136 -5.10 0.95 -7.27
C GLY A 136 -4.90 0.82 -5.77
N TRP A 137 -5.75 1.48 -5.00
CA TRP A 137 -5.79 1.36 -3.55
C TRP A 137 -7.21 1.45 -3.03
N SER A 138 -7.44 0.88 -1.85
CA SER A 138 -8.69 0.97 -1.10
C SER A 138 -8.40 1.23 0.38
N TYR A 139 -9.30 1.96 1.02
CA TYR A 139 -9.29 2.25 2.44
C TYR A 139 -10.37 1.44 3.14
N SER A 140 -10.04 0.85 4.29
CA SER A 140 -11.01 0.32 5.24
C SER A 140 -11.12 1.28 6.42
N TYR A 141 -12.35 1.47 6.89
CA TYR A 141 -12.68 2.38 7.98
C TYR A 141 -13.38 1.62 9.12
N ASN A 142 -13.24 2.12 10.35
CA ASN A 142 -13.94 1.60 11.55
C ASN A 142 -15.45 1.83 11.52
#